data_AF-A0A9X2FMW9-F1
#
_entry.id   AF-A0A9X2FMW9-F1
#
_cell.length_a   1.000
_cell.length_b   1.000
_cell.length_c   1.000
_cell.angle_alpha   90.00
_cell.angle_beta   90.00
_cell.angle_gamma   90.00
#
_symmetry.space_group_name_H-M   'P 1'
#
loop_
_entity.id
_entity.type
_entity.pdbx_description
1 polymer ?
#
loop_
_entity_poly.entity_id
_entity_poly.type
_entity_poly.pdbx_seq_one_letter_code
_entity_poly.pdbx_strand_id
1 'polypeptide(L)'
;MPIAALAALLALPAQAVELYFCWQGAAGYSMTGTMRFPDALLDAPRLDEADVTGFEITGWHEGERLGSWSLAALTPETSWMLNFAPREMRFLMPGMGVFQAWNADGGVSDCGTPGFGFNAGNGGQDICVDGRFVTESTIPWSTPLLATPEPVNPDCRQNILLSERTR
;
A
#
# COMPACT_ATOMS: atom_id res chain seq x y z
N MET A 1 -32.17 34.65 -28.07
CA MET A 1 -30.99 33.76 -28.09
C MET A 1 -30.24 33.95 -26.79
N PRO A 2 -30.30 33.02 -25.81
CA PRO A 2 -29.50 33.17 -24.60
C PRO A 2 -28.09 32.62 -24.83
N ILE A 3 -27.09 33.40 -24.43
CA ILE A 3 -25.66 33.07 -24.48
C ILE A 3 -25.37 32.11 -23.32
N ALA A 4 -25.02 30.87 -23.64
CA ALA A 4 -24.51 29.92 -22.65
C ALA A 4 -23.04 30.24 -22.37
N ALA A 5 -22.74 30.73 -21.16
CA ALA A 5 -21.36 30.89 -20.70
C ALA A 5 -20.83 29.52 -20.23
N LEU A 6 -19.92 28.95 -21.03
CA LEU A 6 -19.22 27.71 -20.71
C LEU A 6 -18.10 28.03 -19.70
N ALA A 7 -18.35 27.79 -18.41
CA ALA A 7 -17.31 27.87 -17.39
C ALA A 7 -16.39 26.65 -17.50
N ALA A 8 -15.26 26.79 -18.17
CA ALA A 8 -14.20 25.80 -18.15
C ALA A 8 -13.57 25.79 -16.74
N LEU A 9 -13.88 24.79 -15.92
CA LEU A 9 -13.12 24.53 -14.70
C LEU A 9 -11.70 24.15 -15.10
N LEU A 10 -10.76 25.03 -14.82
CA LEU A 10 -9.34 24.72 -14.87
C LEU A 10 -9.06 23.69 -13.76
N ALA A 11 -8.90 22.42 -14.14
CA ALA A 11 -8.38 21.39 -13.24
C ALA A 11 -6.93 21.76 -12.91
N LEU A 12 -6.72 22.47 -11.81
CA LEU A 12 -5.39 22.64 -11.24
C LEU A 12 -4.84 21.25 -10.91
N PRO A 13 -3.53 20.99 -11.11
CA PRO A 13 -2.94 19.75 -10.65
C PRO A 13 -3.21 19.63 -9.15
N ALA A 14 -3.97 18.62 -8.75
CA ALA A 14 -4.16 18.32 -7.35
C ALA A 14 -2.78 18.02 -6.78
N GLN A 15 -2.31 18.87 -5.87
CA GLN A 15 -1.09 18.61 -5.13
C GLN A 15 -1.34 17.31 -4.34
N ALA A 16 -0.59 16.28 -4.68
CA ALA A 16 -0.73 14.97 -4.10
C ALA A 16 0.61 14.56 -3.49
N VAL A 17 0.55 14.03 -2.27
CA VAL A 17 1.66 13.33 -1.66
C VAL A 17 1.78 11.99 -2.38
N GLU A 18 2.99 11.59 -2.70
CA GLU A 18 3.31 10.24 -3.14
C GLU A 18 4.28 9.63 -2.15
N LEU A 19 3.91 8.50 -1.56
CA LEU A 19 4.74 7.73 -0.65
C LEU A 19 4.97 6.34 -1.21
N TYR A 20 6.11 5.79 -0.86
CA TYR A 20 6.54 4.44 -1.18
C TYR A 20 6.68 3.64 0.10
N PHE A 21 6.49 2.34 0.06
CA PHE A 21 6.68 1.49 1.23
C PHE A 21 7.18 0.12 0.80
N CYS A 22 7.95 -0.52 1.68
CA CYS A 22 8.43 -1.87 1.48
C CYS A 22 8.11 -2.72 2.70
N TRP A 23 7.44 -3.84 2.46
CA TRP A 23 7.18 -4.87 3.43
C TRP A 23 8.15 -6.02 3.21
N GLN A 24 8.86 -6.42 4.26
CA GLN A 24 9.77 -7.56 4.25
C GLN A 24 9.10 -8.75 4.94
N GLY A 25 8.69 -9.74 4.15
CA GLY A 25 8.14 -10.99 4.65
C GLY A 25 9.22 -11.98 5.08
N ALA A 26 8.76 -13.13 5.56
CA ALA A 26 9.61 -14.30 5.80
C ALA A 26 9.99 -15.01 4.50
N ALA A 27 10.90 -15.98 4.57
CA ALA A 27 11.28 -16.87 3.47
C ALA A 27 11.63 -16.18 2.13
N GLY A 28 12.23 -14.98 2.16
CA GLY A 28 12.63 -14.27 0.94
C GLY A 28 11.50 -13.53 0.22
N TYR A 29 10.31 -13.48 0.80
CA TYR A 29 9.19 -12.69 0.30
C TYR A 29 9.33 -11.20 0.65
N SER A 30 8.89 -10.35 -0.27
CA SER A 30 8.76 -8.93 -0.03
C SER A 30 7.63 -8.34 -0.87
N MET A 31 7.24 -7.12 -0.55
CA MET A 31 6.26 -6.37 -1.32
C MET A 31 6.64 -4.89 -1.30
N THR A 32 6.66 -4.28 -2.47
CA THR A 32 6.81 -2.84 -2.63
C THR A 32 5.44 -2.24 -2.92
N GLY A 33 5.18 -1.03 -2.45
CA GLY A 33 3.97 -0.32 -2.83
C GLY A 33 4.14 1.18 -2.94
N THR A 34 3.13 1.79 -3.54
CA THR A 34 2.97 3.24 -3.69
C THR A 34 1.60 3.65 -3.17
N MET A 35 1.52 4.83 -2.57
CA MET A 35 0.27 5.42 -2.10
C MET A 35 0.26 6.91 -2.42
N ARG A 36 -0.87 7.42 -2.91
CA ARG A 36 -1.11 8.83 -3.21
C ARG A 36 -2.34 9.35 -2.51
N PHE A 37 -2.27 10.55 -1.96
CA PHE A 37 -3.39 11.23 -1.30
C PHE A 37 -3.22 12.76 -1.36
N PRO A 38 -4.29 13.56 -1.20
CA PRO A 38 -4.20 15.02 -1.22
C PRO A 38 -3.26 15.59 -0.14
N ASP A 39 -2.44 16.57 -0.50
CA ASP A 39 -1.53 17.29 0.40
C ASP A 39 -2.19 17.87 1.66
N ALA A 40 -3.43 18.33 1.56
CA ALA A 40 -4.23 18.84 2.67
C ALA A 40 -4.43 17.82 3.81
N LEU A 41 -4.21 16.52 3.55
CA LEU A 41 -4.34 15.44 4.52
C LEU A 41 -3.01 15.02 5.18
N LEU A 42 -1.89 15.68 4.89
CA LEU A 42 -0.58 15.39 5.52
C LEU A 42 -0.63 15.43 7.05
N ASP A 43 -1.45 16.34 7.59
CA ASP A 43 -1.62 16.54 9.02
C ASP A 43 -2.85 15.81 9.60
N ALA A 44 -3.55 15.00 8.81
CA ALA A 44 -4.68 14.23 9.31
C ALA A 44 -4.22 13.25 10.41
N PRO A 45 -5.07 12.95 11.42
CA PRO A 45 -4.74 11.96 12.44
C PRO A 45 -4.64 10.55 11.85
N ARG A 46 -5.39 10.28 10.80
CA ARG A 46 -5.46 9.00 10.10
C ARG A 46 -6.03 9.23 8.69
N LEU A 47 -5.54 8.46 7.72
CA LEU A 47 -6.16 8.26 6.42
C LEU A 47 -6.85 6.89 6.36
N ASP A 48 -7.93 6.84 5.60
CA ASP A 48 -8.66 5.62 5.28
C ASP A 48 -8.80 5.41 3.76
N GLU A 49 -9.61 4.44 3.37
CA GLU A 49 -9.85 4.03 1.97
C GLU A 49 -10.32 5.18 1.08
N ALA A 50 -11.08 6.14 1.63
CA ALA A 50 -11.68 7.23 0.87
C ALA A 50 -10.72 8.39 0.62
N ASP A 51 -9.65 8.48 1.41
CA ASP A 51 -8.67 9.57 1.33
C ASP A 51 -7.60 9.33 0.25
N VAL A 52 -7.42 8.07 -0.16
CA VAL A 52 -6.35 7.64 -1.07
C VAL A 52 -6.82 7.76 -2.53
N THR A 53 -6.04 8.47 -3.34
CA THR A 53 -6.30 8.70 -4.77
C THR A 53 -5.52 7.77 -5.69
N GLY A 54 -4.54 7.04 -5.15
CA GLY A 54 -3.81 6.00 -5.86
C GLY A 54 -3.12 5.06 -4.89
N PHE A 55 -3.16 3.76 -5.18
CA PHE A 55 -2.50 2.74 -4.38
C PHE A 55 -2.15 1.55 -5.27
N GLU A 56 -0.94 1.03 -5.11
CA GLU A 56 -0.46 -0.14 -5.83
C GLU A 56 0.52 -0.92 -4.95
N ILE A 57 0.45 -2.24 -5.05
CA ILE A 57 1.40 -3.17 -4.44
C ILE A 57 1.90 -4.16 -5.48
N THR A 58 3.18 -4.51 -5.40
CA THR A 58 3.82 -5.56 -6.19
C THR A 58 4.58 -6.48 -5.24
N GLY A 59 4.30 -7.78 -5.35
CA GLY A 59 4.96 -8.82 -4.56
C GLY A 59 6.16 -9.43 -5.27
N TRP A 60 7.11 -9.88 -4.47
CA TRP A 60 8.36 -10.47 -4.91
C TRP A 60 8.72 -11.69 -4.05
N HIS A 61 9.45 -12.63 -4.65
CA HIS A 61 10.08 -13.75 -3.96
C HIS A 61 11.49 -13.93 -4.51
N GLU A 62 12.50 -13.78 -3.64
CA GLU A 62 13.91 -13.85 -4.05
C GLU A 62 14.28 -12.90 -5.21
N GLY A 63 13.57 -11.77 -5.32
CA GLY A 63 13.75 -10.78 -6.38
C GLY A 63 12.93 -11.03 -7.65
N GLU A 64 12.27 -12.18 -7.78
CA GLU A 64 11.35 -12.46 -8.88
C GLU A 64 9.95 -11.90 -8.60
N ARG A 65 9.33 -11.28 -9.61
CA ARG A 65 8.01 -10.67 -9.47
C ARG A 65 6.93 -11.76 -9.40
N LEU A 66 6.11 -11.74 -8.35
CA LEU A 66 4.99 -12.66 -8.17
C LEU A 66 3.70 -12.15 -8.81
N GLY A 67 3.39 -10.87 -8.61
CA GLY A 67 2.09 -10.30 -8.98
C GLY A 67 1.93 -8.89 -8.45
N SER A 68 0.78 -8.27 -8.73
CA SER A 68 0.45 -6.93 -8.25
C SER A 68 -1.04 -6.71 -8.14
N TRP A 69 -1.42 -5.73 -7.34
CA TRP A 69 -2.78 -5.21 -7.28
C TRP A 69 -2.74 -3.69 -7.11
N SER A 70 -3.75 -2.99 -7.63
CA SER A 70 -3.88 -1.54 -7.51
C SER A 70 -5.34 -1.11 -7.42
N LEU A 71 -5.58 0.13 -6.97
CA LEU A 71 -6.92 0.72 -6.94
C LEU A 71 -7.61 0.75 -8.31
N ALA A 72 -6.87 0.72 -9.42
CA ALA A 72 -7.46 0.64 -10.75
C ALA A 72 -8.19 -0.69 -11.00
N ALA A 73 -7.87 -1.73 -10.23
CA ALA A 73 -8.52 -3.04 -10.28
C ALA A 73 -9.57 -3.24 -9.17
N LEU A 74 -9.90 -2.21 -8.40
CA LEU A 74 -10.88 -2.29 -7.31
C LEU A 74 -12.29 -2.57 -7.87
N THR A 75 -12.94 -3.61 -7.37
CA THR A 75 -14.36 -3.91 -7.61
C THR A 75 -15.15 -3.88 -6.30
N PRO A 76 -16.50 -3.84 -6.33
CA PRO A 76 -17.32 -3.91 -5.12
C PRO A 76 -17.10 -5.16 -4.26
N GLU A 77 -16.58 -6.23 -4.85
CA GLU A 77 -16.29 -7.50 -4.18
C GLU A 77 -14.85 -7.58 -3.65
N THR A 78 -14.00 -6.62 -4.02
CA THR A 78 -12.59 -6.61 -3.60
C THR A 78 -12.47 -6.18 -2.14
N SER A 79 -11.85 -7.01 -1.32
CA SER A 79 -11.44 -6.63 0.03
C SER A 79 -10.45 -5.46 -0.02
N TRP A 80 -10.87 -4.29 0.46
CA TRP A 80 -10.06 -3.06 0.52
C TRP A 80 -10.24 -2.39 1.87
N MET A 81 -9.17 -2.39 2.67
CA MET A 81 -9.06 -1.63 3.90
C MET A 81 -7.66 -1.05 4.07
N LEU A 82 -7.61 0.24 4.41
CA LEU A 82 -6.39 0.98 4.62
C LEU A 82 -6.50 1.79 5.90
N ASN A 83 -5.47 1.69 6.74
CA ASN A 83 -5.36 2.50 7.96
C ASN A 83 -3.95 3.10 8.00
N PHE A 84 -3.80 4.40 7.78
CA PHE A 84 -2.49 5.04 7.73
C PHE A 84 -2.41 6.29 8.60
N ALA A 85 -1.29 6.50 9.30
CA ALA A 85 -1.04 7.73 10.06
C ALA A 85 0.00 8.57 9.32
N PRO A 86 -0.42 9.66 8.62
CA PRO A 86 0.47 10.41 7.75
C PRO A 86 1.58 11.16 8.51
N ARG A 87 1.27 11.67 9.71
CA ARG A 87 2.25 12.31 10.59
C ARG A 87 3.38 11.37 11.04
N GLU A 88 3.10 10.09 11.09
CA GLU A 88 4.03 9.05 11.55
C GLU A 88 4.61 8.23 10.38
N MET A 89 4.15 8.51 9.16
CA MET A 89 4.44 7.75 7.94
C MET A 89 4.37 6.23 8.13
N ARG A 90 3.33 5.75 8.80
CA ARG A 90 3.17 4.32 9.11
C ARG A 90 1.75 3.82 8.91
N PHE A 91 1.65 2.56 8.50
CA PHE A 91 0.39 1.83 8.50
C PHE A 91 0.05 1.40 9.93
N LEU A 92 -1.20 1.65 10.33
CA LEU A 92 -1.67 1.40 11.69
C LEU A 92 -2.11 -0.06 11.82
N MET A 93 -1.55 -0.76 12.82
CA MET A 93 -1.86 -2.15 13.15
C MET A 93 -1.87 -2.32 14.69
N PRO A 94 -2.84 -1.71 15.40
CA PRO A 94 -2.79 -1.51 16.86
C PRO A 94 -2.98 -2.76 17.72
N GLY A 95 -3.30 -3.93 17.15
CA GLY A 95 -3.50 -5.13 17.96
C GLY A 95 -4.35 -6.17 17.29
N MET A 96 -5.46 -6.53 17.94
CA MET A 96 -6.35 -7.55 17.43
C MET A 96 -7.36 -7.00 16.41
N GLY A 97 -7.45 -7.62 15.24
CA GLY A 97 -8.34 -7.23 14.16
C GLY A 97 -7.73 -7.48 12.78
N VAL A 98 -8.38 -6.95 11.75
CA VAL A 98 -7.80 -6.75 10.42
C VAL A 98 -7.61 -5.24 10.28
N PHE A 99 -6.44 -4.80 9.82
CA PHE A 99 -6.14 -3.37 9.69
C PHE A 99 -5.64 -2.99 8.31
N GLN A 100 -5.10 -3.94 7.57
CA GLN A 100 -4.78 -3.77 6.16
C GLN A 100 -5.36 -4.97 5.43
N ALA A 101 -6.13 -4.73 4.39
CA ALA A 101 -6.77 -5.75 3.58
C ALA A 101 -6.72 -5.28 2.13
N TRP A 102 -5.67 -5.61 1.41
CA TRP A 102 -5.42 -5.08 0.06
C TRP A 102 -5.59 -6.22 -0.93
N ASN A 103 -6.79 -6.32 -1.51
CA ASN A 103 -7.21 -7.49 -2.28
C ASN A 103 -7.03 -8.79 -1.48
N ALA A 104 -7.37 -8.74 -0.19
CA ALA A 104 -7.26 -9.86 0.75
C ALA A 104 -8.25 -9.69 1.93
N ASP A 105 -9.12 -10.66 2.19
CA ASP A 105 -10.25 -10.69 3.15
C ASP A 105 -9.86 -10.74 4.64
N GLY A 106 -8.61 -10.48 4.99
CA GLY A 106 -8.11 -10.71 6.34
C GLY A 106 -7.73 -12.17 6.64
N GLY A 107 -8.13 -13.10 5.77
CA GLY A 107 -7.68 -14.50 5.73
C GLY A 107 -6.83 -14.84 4.52
N VAL A 108 -6.51 -13.85 3.67
CA VAL A 108 -5.62 -13.93 2.49
C VAL A 108 -5.98 -15.07 1.55
N SER A 109 -7.28 -15.29 1.35
CA SER A 109 -7.80 -16.40 0.54
C SER A 109 -8.53 -15.97 -0.74
N ASP A 110 -8.69 -14.66 -0.97
CA ASP A 110 -9.58 -14.10 -1.99
C ASP A 110 -8.90 -13.11 -2.96
N CYS A 111 -7.57 -13.16 -3.14
CA CYS A 111 -6.87 -12.18 -3.97
C CYS A 111 -7.05 -12.30 -5.50
N GLY A 112 -8.03 -13.10 -5.96
CA GLY A 112 -8.31 -13.37 -7.38
C GLY A 112 -7.38 -14.40 -8.02
N THR A 113 -7.73 -14.90 -9.22
CA THR A 113 -6.93 -15.87 -9.99
C THR A 113 -6.92 -15.50 -11.49
N PRO A 114 -5.77 -15.09 -12.07
CA PRO A 114 -4.53 -14.76 -11.36
C PRO A 114 -4.70 -13.51 -10.49
N GLY A 115 -3.91 -13.38 -9.43
CA GLY A 115 -4.10 -12.31 -8.46
C GLY A 115 -2.99 -12.17 -7.40
N PHE A 116 -2.96 -11.02 -6.74
CA PHE A 116 -2.02 -10.70 -5.66
C PHE A 116 -2.70 -9.87 -4.60
N GLY A 117 -2.44 -10.18 -3.33
CA GLY A 117 -3.00 -9.43 -2.21
C GLY A 117 -2.07 -9.41 -1.01
N PHE A 118 -2.37 -8.52 -0.07
CA PHE A 118 -1.66 -8.37 1.19
C PHE A 118 -2.63 -8.14 2.33
N ASN A 119 -2.32 -8.68 3.49
CA ASN A 119 -3.10 -8.50 4.70
C ASN A 119 -2.19 -8.24 5.89
N ALA A 120 -2.70 -7.46 6.84
CA ALA A 120 -2.16 -7.37 8.18
C ALA A 120 -3.29 -7.39 9.23
N GLY A 121 -3.22 -8.37 10.13
CA GLY A 121 -4.21 -8.59 11.18
C GLY A 121 -3.80 -9.65 12.21
N ASN A 122 -4.78 -10.28 12.87
CA ASN A 122 -4.57 -11.26 13.95
C ASN A 122 -3.60 -12.41 13.60
N GLY A 123 -3.60 -12.87 12.35
CA GLY A 123 -2.79 -13.99 11.87
C GLY A 123 -1.33 -13.65 11.61
N GLY A 124 -1.00 -12.36 11.51
CA GLY A 124 0.29 -11.87 11.05
C GLY A 124 0.15 -10.85 9.94
N GLN A 125 1.24 -10.64 9.21
CA GLN A 125 1.27 -9.92 7.95
C GLN A 125 1.80 -10.84 6.88
N ASP A 126 1.18 -10.86 5.72
CA ASP A 126 1.45 -11.84 4.68
C ASP A 126 0.80 -11.49 3.34
N ILE A 127 1.19 -12.26 2.32
CA ILE A 127 0.68 -12.13 0.97
C ILE A 127 -0.21 -13.30 0.54
N CYS A 128 -1.06 -13.02 -0.43
CA CYS A 128 -1.83 -13.99 -1.19
C CYS A 128 -1.40 -13.93 -2.67
N VAL A 129 -1.34 -15.09 -3.32
CA VAL A 129 -1.09 -15.21 -4.76
C VAL A 129 -2.10 -16.18 -5.35
N ASP A 130 -2.77 -15.77 -6.42
CA ASP A 130 -3.73 -16.59 -7.19
C ASP A 130 -4.82 -17.25 -6.32
N GLY A 131 -5.35 -16.52 -5.33
CA GLY A 131 -6.37 -17.00 -4.40
C GLY A 131 -5.82 -17.97 -3.34
N ARG A 132 -4.50 -18.05 -3.20
CA ARG A 132 -3.83 -18.91 -2.22
C ARG A 132 -3.01 -18.11 -1.24
N PHE A 133 -3.26 -18.35 0.03
CA PHE A 133 -2.44 -17.86 1.11
C PHE A 133 -1.00 -18.41 1.04
N VAL A 134 -0.02 -17.52 1.20
CA VAL A 134 1.41 -17.86 1.26
C VAL A 134 1.89 -17.84 2.72
N THR A 135 1.59 -18.91 3.46
CA THR A 135 1.90 -19.01 4.91
C THR A 135 3.38 -18.83 5.25
N GLU A 136 4.29 -19.21 4.35
CA GLU A 136 5.74 -19.05 4.52
C GLU A 136 6.20 -17.59 4.47
N SER A 137 5.37 -16.68 3.96
CA SER A 137 5.65 -15.24 3.92
C SER A 137 5.34 -14.55 5.26
N THR A 138 4.60 -15.22 6.15
CA THR A 138 4.02 -14.61 7.35
C THR A 138 5.06 -14.13 8.35
N ILE A 139 4.88 -12.90 8.82
CA ILE A 139 5.63 -12.28 9.92
C ILE A 139 4.69 -11.82 11.04
N PRO A 140 5.20 -11.48 12.24
CA PRO A 140 4.37 -10.98 13.33
C PRO A 140 3.55 -9.75 12.93
N TRP A 141 2.28 -9.71 13.35
CA TRP A 141 1.36 -8.60 13.07
C TRP A 141 1.87 -7.24 13.57
N SER A 142 2.68 -7.24 14.64
CA SER A 142 3.25 -6.04 15.26
C SER A 142 4.44 -5.44 14.52
N THR A 143 4.89 -6.06 13.43
CA THR A 143 6.02 -5.55 12.64
C THR A 143 5.63 -4.21 12.01
N PRO A 144 6.36 -3.10 12.25
CA PRO A 144 6.00 -1.82 11.64
C PRO A 144 6.10 -1.87 10.11
N LEU A 145 5.08 -1.34 9.43
CA LEU A 145 5.14 -1.04 8.00
C LEU A 145 5.19 0.48 7.83
N LEU A 146 6.32 0.97 7.32
CA LEU A 146 6.62 2.38 7.18
C LEU A 146 6.60 2.79 5.71
N ALA A 147 6.24 4.05 5.47
CA ALA A 147 6.29 4.69 4.17
C ALA A 147 7.36 5.79 4.14
N THR A 148 7.89 6.06 2.95
CA THR A 148 8.96 7.03 2.68
C THR A 148 8.62 7.88 1.46
N PRO A 149 9.08 9.13 1.39
CA PRO A 149 9.01 9.93 0.16
C PRO A 149 9.87 9.37 -0.97
N GLU A 150 10.94 8.64 -0.64
CA GLU A 150 11.86 8.06 -1.62
C GLU A 150 11.38 6.68 -2.10
N PRO A 151 11.54 6.37 -3.41
CA PRO A 151 11.25 5.05 -3.95
C PRO A 151 12.00 3.92 -3.25
N VAL A 152 11.31 2.79 -3.08
CA VAL A 152 11.87 1.56 -2.49
C VAL A 152 12.25 0.54 -3.57
N ASN A 153 13.18 -0.35 -3.22
CA ASN A 153 13.56 -1.47 -4.08
C ASN A 153 12.87 -2.79 -3.65
N PRO A 154 12.72 -3.76 -4.56
CA PRO A 154 12.16 -5.08 -4.26
C PRO A 154 12.83 -5.84 -3.13
N ASP A 155 14.11 -5.60 -2.86
CA ASP A 155 14.85 -6.24 -1.78
C ASP A 155 14.61 -5.61 -0.39
N CYS A 156 13.72 -4.61 -0.31
CA CYS A 156 13.48 -3.76 0.85
C CYS A 156 14.74 -3.20 1.52
N ARG A 157 15.86 -3.17 0.78
CA ARG A 157 17.05 -2.47 1.21
C ARG A 157 16.83 -1.02 0.82
N GLN A 158 16.59 -0.18 1.82
CA GLN A 158 16.72 1.26 1.65
C GLN A 158 18.08 1.51 0.98
N ASN A 159 18.12 2.33 -0.06
CA ASN A 159 19.37 2.72 -0.69
C ASN A 159 20.23 3.44 0.37
N ILE A 160 21.03 2.70 1.15
CA ILE A 160 22.05 3.21 2.10
C ILE A 160 23.22 3.88 1.34
N LEU A 161 23.06 4.13 0.04
CA LEU A 161 24.09 4.70 -0.83
C LEU A 161 23.60 6.04 -1.38
N LEU A 162 23.74 7.10 -0.56
CA LEU A 162 24.12 8.49 -0.92
C LEU A 162 23.91 9.49 0.25
N SER A 163 24.13 9.06 1.49
CA SER A 163 24.47 9.98 2.60
C SER A 163 25.87 9.64 3.14
N GLU A 164 26.83 9.43 2.24
CA GLU A 164 28.23 9.54 2.64
C GLU A 164 28.61 11.02 2.71
N ARG A 165 28.73 11.52 3.95
CA ARG A 165 29.63 12.61 4.36
C ARG A 165 29.66 13.85 3.45
N THR A 166 28.80 14.81 3.74
CA THR A 166 29.27 16.20 3.68
C THR A 166 30.10 16.46 4.92
N ARG A 167 31.40 16.72 4.70
CA ARG A 167 32.34 17.22 5.70
C ARG A 167 31.86 18.50 6.38
#